data_AF-A0A970LYL4-F1
#
_entry.id   AF-A0A970LYL4-F1
#
_cell.length_a   1.000
_cell.length_b   1.000
_cell.length_c   1.000
_cell.angle_alpha   90.00
_cell.angle_beta   90.00
_cell.angle_gamma   90.00
#
_symmetry.space_group_name_H-M   'P 1'
#
loop_
_entity.id
_entity.type
_entity.pdbx_description
1 polymer ?
#
loop_
_entity_poly.entity_id
_entity_poly.type
_entity_poly.pdbx_seq_one_letter_code
_entity_poly.pdbx_strand_id
1 'polypeptide(L)'
;MKKHLFCVGVEFRKASDETGSYAYLTAYLGADHLNEAIERVQKQLEQEGNKILFVRGCWVVDADCDDGFCPTEESNAASKADLLFNDEIYYGKLQQWSANNGYEY
;
A
#
# COMPACT_ATOMS: atom_id res chain seq x y z
N MET A 1 4.33 16.54 15.78
CA MET A 1 5.53 15.76 15.40
C MET A 1 5.78 15.97 13.90
N LYS A 2 6.94 15.60 13.36
CA LYS A 2 7.25 15.80 11.94
C LYS A 2 6.66 14.61 11.17
N LYS A 3 5.69 14.86 10.30
CA LYS A 3 5.17 13.82 9.40
C LYS A 3 6.26 13.36 8.44
N HIS A 4 6.25 12.07 8.13
CA HIS A 4 7.09 11.39 7.16
C HIS A 4 6.19 10.75 6.09
N LEU A 5 6.65 10.75 4.84
CA LEU A 5 5.93 10.09 3.75
C LEU A 5 6.28 8.60 3.73
N PHE A 6 5.31 7.73 3.99
CA PHE A 6 5.48 6.28 3.94
C PHE A 6 4.82 5.69 2.70
N CYS A 7 5.36 4.55 2.25
CA CYS A 7 4.69 3.65 1.33
C CYS A 7 4.31 2.38 2.09
N VAL A 8 3.11 1.87 1.82
CA VAL A 8 2.58 0.63 2.35
C VAL A 8 2.11 -0.22 1.18
N GLY A 9 2.79 -1.33 0.96
CA GLY A 9 2.39 -2.38 0.04
C GLY A 9 1.48 -3.39 0.74
N VAL A 10 0.33 -3.69 0.13
CA VAL A 10 -0.68 -4.58 0.70
C VAL A 10 -1.10 -5.63 -0.32
N GLU A 11 -1.02 -6.88 0.08
CA GLU A 11 -1.66 -8.00 -0.59
C GLU A 11 -2.94 -8.38 0.16
N PHE A 12 -4.05 -8.45 -0.55
CA PHE A 12 -5.35 -8.74 0.03
C PHE A 12 -6.24 -9.53 -0.92
N ARG A 13 -7.22 -10.23 -0.35
CA ARG A 13 -8.35 -10.77 -1.10
C ARG A 13 -9.46 -9.74 -1.14
N LYS A 14 -9.95 -9.45 -2.35
CA LYS A 14 -11.05 -8.51 -2.54
C LYS A 14 -12.36 -9.03 -1.97
N ALA A 15 -13.13 -8.14 -1.35
CA ALA A 15 -14.47 -8.46 -0.85
C ALA A 15 -15.40 -9.04 -1.94
N SER A 16 -15.25 -8.56 -3.18
CA SER A 16 -16.10 -8.94 -4.31
C SER A 16 -15.64 -10.19 -5.07
N ASP A 17 -14.55 -10.86 -4.66
CA ASP A 17 -13.99 -12.00 -5.38
C ASP A 17 -13.79 -13.21 -4.45
N GLU A 18 -14.79 -14.09 -4.42
CA GLU A 18 -14.78 -15.35 -3.67
C GLU A 18 -13.92 -16.44 -4.34
N THR A 19 -13.48 -16.24 -5.60
CA THR A 19 -12.85 -17.28 -6.42
C THR A 19 -11.35 -17.46 -6.19
N GLY A 20 -10.74 -16.65 -5.32
CA GLY A 20 -9.38 -16.86 -4.80
C GLY A 20 -8.28 -16.02 -5.44
N SER A 21 -8.61 -15.01 -6.26
CA SER A 21 -7.61 -14.05 -6.76
C SER A 21 -7.08 -13.16 -5.63
N TYR A 22 -5.81 -12.80 -5.72
CA TYR A 22 -5.17 -11.85 -4.82
C TYR A 22 -4.96 -10.52 -5.53
N ALA A 23 -5.13 -9.43 -4.79
CA ALA A 23 -4.90 -8.08 -5.26
C ALA A 23 -3.71 -7.49 -4.52
N TYR A 24 -2.90 -6.76 -5.26
CA TYR A 24 -1.78 -6.00 -4.75
C TYR A 24 -2.03 -4.51 -4.91
N LEU A 25 -1.78 -3.73 -3.86
CA LEU A 25 -1.98 -2.29 -3.84
C LEU A 25 -0.85 -1.60 -3.10
N THR A 26 -0.43 -0.47 -3.64
CA THR A 26 0.48 0.47 -2.99
C THR A 26 -0.30 1.64 -2.44
N ALA A 27 0.02 2.07 -1.23
CA ALA A 27 -0.57 3.21 -0.57
C ALA A 27 0.53 4.15 -0.08
N TYR A 28 0.39 5.44 -0.38
CA TYR A 28 1.32 6.50 0.01
C TYR A 28 0.60 7.48 0.92
N LEU A 29 1.17 7.75 2.10
CA LEU A 29 0.56 8.62 3.09
C LEU A 29 1.57 9.23 4.06
N GLY A 30 1.27 10.45 4.50
CA GLY A 30 1.95 11.09 5.62
C GLY A 30 1.52 10.49 6.96
N ALA A 31 2.49 10.11 7.79
CA ALA A 31 2.27 9.63 9.16
C ALA A 31 3.43 10.03 10.07
N ASP A 32 3.27 9.96 11.39
CA ASP A 32 4.38 10.19 12.32
C ASP A 32 5.32 8.97 12.35
N HIS A 33 4.76 7.76 12.26
CA HIS A 33 5.50 6.49 12.32
C HIS A 33 4.98 5.45 11.31
N LEU A 34 5.82 4.49 10.93
CA LEU A 34 5.46 3.43 9.98
C LEU A 34 4.24 2.61 10.42
N ASN A 35 4.16 2.26 11.71
CA ASN A 35 3.04 1.47 12.23
C ASN A 35 1.70 2.20 12.06
N GLU A 36 1.68 3.52 12.27
CA GLU A 36 0.48 4.34 12.04
C GLU A 36 0.06 4.31 10.57
N ALA A 37 1.04 4.41 9.65
CA ALA A 37 0.77 4.32 8.22
C ALA A 37 0.16 2.96 7.84
N ILE A 38 0.73 1.86 8.35
CA ILE A 38 0.23 0.50 8.13
C ILE A 38 -1.19 0.33 8.68
N GLU A 39 -1.43 0.72 9.94
CA GLU A 39 -2.72 0.59 10.60
C GLU A 39 -3.83 1.34 9.86
N ARG A 40 -3.55 2.54 9.37
CA ARG A 40 -4.51 3.35 8.60
C ARG A 40 -4.91 2.67 7.29
N VAL A 41 -3.94 2.16 6.55
CA VAL A 41 -4.19 1.46 5.28
C VAL A 41 -4.95 0.15 5.52
N GLN A 42 -4.54 -0.65 6.51
CA GLN A 42 -5.23 -1.90 6.85
C GLN A 42 -6.69 -1.64 7.25
N LYS A 43 -6.92 -0.70 8.16
CA LYS A 43 -8.27 -0.36 8.63
C LYS A 43 -9.17 0.07 7.48
N GLN A 44 -8.66 0.89 6.55
CA GLN A 44 -9.44 1.34 5.39
C GLN A 44 -9.84 0.16 4.49
N LEU A 45 -8.90 -0.73 4.16
CA LEU A 45 -9.16 -1.90 3.32
C LEU A 45 -10.10 -2.91 4.00
N GLU A 46 -9.97 -3.11 5.31
CA GLU A 46 -10.87 -3.98 6.09
C GLU A 46 -12.30 -3.42 6.14
N GLN A 47 -12.46 -2.10 6.25
CA GLN A 47 -13.77 -1.44 6.19
C GLN A 47 -14.46 -1.61 4.82
N GLU A 48 -13.67 -1.73 3.76
CA GLU A 48 -14.15 -2.09 2.41
C GLU A 48 -14.47 -3.58 2.26
N GLY A 49 -14.30 -4.38 3.32
CA GLY A 49 -14.59 -5.82 3.36
C GLY A 49 -13.46 -6.69 2.80
N ASN A 50 -12.28 -6.12 2.53
CA ASN A 50 -11.14 -6.86 2.03
C ASN A 50 -10.47 -7.65 3.16
N LYS A 51 -9.93 -8.84 2.84
CA LYS A 51 -9.14 -9.62 3.77
C LYS A 51 -7.66 -9.42 3.49
N ILE A 52 -6.95 -8.76 4.41
CA ILE A 52 -5.50 -8.57 4.31
C ILE A 52 -4.79 -9.92 4.46
N LEU A 53 -3.78 -10.15 3.62
CA LEU A 53 -2.95 -11.37 3.63
C LEU A 53 -1.52 -11.06 3.99
N PHE A 54 -0.99 -9.98 3.42
CA PHE A 54 0.35 -9.50 3.69
C PHE A 54 0.39 -7.97 3.64
N VAL A 55 1.18 -7.38 4.52
CA VAL A 55 1.44 -5.94 4.55
C VAL A 55 2.90 -5.69 4.84
N ARG A 56 3.50 -4.77 4.09
CA ARG A 56 4.84 -4.25 4.32
C ARG A 56 4.79 -2.75 4.11
N GLY A 57 5.56 -2.00 4.86
CA GLY A 57 5.76 -0.59 4.54
C GLY A 57 7.19 -0.15 4.79
N CYS A 58 7.53 0.99 4.21
CA CYS A 58 8.86 1.58 4.24
C CYS A 58 8.77 3.10 4.13
N TRP A 59 9.85 3.76 4.53
CA TRP A 59 9.96 5.20 4.39
C TRP A 59 10.39 5.54 2.95
N VAL A 60 9.65 6.40 2.25
CA VAL A 60 9.80 6.66 0.79
C VAL A 60 11.15 7.31 0.40
N VAL A 61 11.94 7.78 1.36
CA VAL A 61 13.31 8.29 1.10
C VAL A 61 14.38 7.20 1.12
N ASP A 62 14.01 5.95 1.44
CA ASP A 62 14.92 4.83 1.54
C ASP A 62 15.02 4.08 0.20
N ALA A 63 16.25 3.78 -0.24
CA ALA A 63 16.49 2.98 -1.44
C ALA A 63 15.99 1.54 -1.28
N ASP A 64 15.92 1.04 -0.03
CA ASP A 64 15.35 -0.27 0.31
C ASP A 64 13.81 -0.31 0.13
N CYS A 65 13.19 0.84 -0.12
CA CYS A 65 11.75 0.96 -0.39
C CYS A 65 11.40 0.61 -1.85
N ASP A 66 12.37 0.62 -2.78
CA ASP A 66 12.15 0.32 -4.20
C ASP A 66 12.28 -1.18 -4.51
N ASP A 67 11.47 -2.00 -3.85
CA ASP A 67 11.52 -3.47 -3.89
C ASP A 67 10.46 -4.12 -4.80
N GLY A 68 9.78 -3.31 -5.62
CA GLY A 68 8.63 -3.71 -6.42
C GLY A 68 7.29 -3.68 -5.67
N PHE A 69 7.30 -3.69 -4.34
CA PHE A 69 6.12 -3.39 -3.53
C PHE A 69 5.95 -1.88 -3.39
N CYS A 70 7.01 -1.11 -3.21
CA CYS A 70 6.90 0.33 -2.99
C CYS A 70 7.65 1.18 -4.04
N PRO A 71 7.27 1.10 -5.33
CA PRO A 71 7.99 1.78 -6.39
C PRO A 71 8.06 3.29 -6.14
N THR A 72 9.28 3.81 -6.14
CA THR A 72 9.53 5.22 -5.82
C THR A 72 8.99 6.18 -6.89
N GLU A 73 8.84 5.69 -8.12
CA GLU A 73 8.30 6.45 -9.26
C GLU A 73 6.83 6.87 -9.08
N GLU A 74 5.96 5.98 -8.58
CA GLU A 74 4.54 6.29 -8.34
C GLU A 74 4.37 7.35 -7.24
N SER A 75 5.27 7.37 -6.25
CA SER A 75 5.29 8.40 -5.19
C SER A 75 5.62 9.81 -5.71
N ASN A 76 6.29 9.92 -6.86
CA ASN A 76 6.63 11.18 -7.49
C ASN A 76 5.47 11.73 -8.33
N ALA A 77 4.51 10.89 -8.72
CA ALA A 77 3.37 11.27 -9.54
C ALA A 77 2.30 12.04 -8.73
N ALA A 78 2.13 11.70 -7.44
CA ALA A 78 1.44 12.55 -6.48
C ALA A 78 2.44 13.57 -5.92
N SER A 79 2.01 14.82 -5.76
CA SER A 79 2.88 15.84 -5.17
C SER A 79 3.24 15.42 -3.73
N LYS A 80 4.51 15.07 -3.48
CA LYS A 80 5.00 14.61 -2.17
C LYS A 80 4.67 15.59 -1.04
N ALA A 81 4.55 16.88 -1.37
CA ALA A 81 4.14 17.91 -0.43
C ALA A 81 2.68 17.74 0.00
N ASP A 82 1.77 17.46 -0.94
CA ASP A 82 0.35 17.26 -0.62
C ASP A 82 0.15 16.00 0.23
N LEU A 83 0.87 14.91 -0.06
CA LEU A 83 0.79 13.67 0.72
C LEU A 83 1.39 13.77 2.11
N LEU A 84 2.42 14.61 2.30
CA LEU A 84 3.10 14.76 3.58
C LEU A 84 2.24 15.51 4.61
N PHE A 85 1.43 16.47 4.16
CA PHE A 85 0.65 17.35 5.02
C PHE A 85 -0.85 17.03 5.06
N ASN A 86 -1.34 16.13 4.19
CA ASN A 86 -2.72 15.66 4.17
C ASN A 86 -2.87 14.31 4.91
N ASP A 87 -4.05 14.06 5.46
CA ASP A 87 -4.40 12.79 6.12
C ASP A 87 -5.03 11.77 5.15
N GLU A 88 -5.06 12.09 3.87
CA GLU A 88 -5.53 11.20 2.81
C GLU A 88 -4.53 10.09 2.49
N ILE A 89 -5.08 8.92 2.12
CA ILE A 89 -4.32 7.79 1.60
C ILE A 89 -4.33 7.89 0.09
N TYR A 90 -3.16 8.04 -0.53
CA TYR A 90 -3.04 7.99 -1.97
C TYR A 90 -2.73 6.57 -2.43
N TYR A 91 -3.66 6.00 -3.19
CA TYR A 91 -3.50 4.67 -3.76
C TYR A 91 -2.79 4.73 -5.10
N GLY A 92 -1.74 3.94 -5.24
CA GLY A 92 -1.12 3.67 -6.53
C GLY A 92 -1.96 2.70 -7.36
N LYS A 93 -1.35 2.11 -8.39
CA LYS A 93 -2.09 1.26 -9.32
C LYS A 93 -2.44 -0.08 -8.68
N LEU A 94 -3.73 -0.40 -8.63
CA LEU A 94 -4.20 -1.72 -8.22
C LEU A 94 -3.76 -2.79 -9.25
N GLN A 95 -3.08 -3.82 -8.77
CA GLN A 95 -2.71 -4.98 -9.57
C GLN A 95 -3.52 -6.20 -9.11
N GLN A 96 -4.03 -6.99 -10.05
CA GLN A 96 -4.80 -8.20 -9.74
C GLN A 96 -4.13 -9.42 -10.35
N TRP A 97 -3.98 -10.46 -9.55
CA TRP A 97 -3.38 -11.71 -9.95
C TRP A 97 -4.42 -12.82 -9.80
N SER A 98 -4.78 -13.45 -10.91
CA SER A 98 -5.57 -14.69 -10.86
C SER A 98 -4.70 -15.80 -10.29
N ALA A 99 -5.25 -16.61 -9.37
CA ALA A 99 -4.55 -17.74 -8.75
C ALA A 99 -3.95 -18.77 -9.74
N ASN A 100 -4.28 -18.68 -11.04
CA ASN A 100 -3.71 -19.50 -12.11
C ASN A 100 -2.36 -19.00 -12.65
N ASN A 101 -1.83 -17.88 -12.17
CA ASN A 101 -0.52 -17.37 -12.60
C ASN A 101 0.60 -17.98 -11.76
N GLY A 102 0.86 -19.28 -11.97
CA GLY A 102 2.11 -20.05 -11.83
C GLY A 102 3.31 -19.60 -10.99
N TYR A 103 3.17 -18.75 -9.97
CA TYR A 103 4.22 -18.51 -8.99
C TYR A 103 4.08 -19.55 -7.88
N GLU A 104 4.82 -20.64 -8.03
CA GLU A 104 5.18 -21.52 -6.91
C GLU A 104 6.02 -20.67 -5.93
N TYR A 105 5.51 -20.51 -4.70
CA TYR A 105 6.27 -19.98 -3.57
C TYR A 105 7.44 -20.90 -3.21
#